data_AF-A0AAY4E8N2-F1
#
_entry.id   AF-A0AAY4E8N2-F1
#
_cell.length_a   1.000
_cell.length_b   1.000
_cell.length_c   1.000
_cell.angle_alpha   90.00
_cell.angle_beta   90.00
_cell.angle_gamma   90.00
#
_symmetry.space_group_name_H-M   'P 1'
#
loop_
_entity.id
_entity.type
_entity.pdbx_description
1 polymer ?
#
loop_
_entity_poly.entity_id
_entity_poly.type
_entity_poly.pdbx_seq_one_letter_code
_entity_poly.pdbx_strand_id
1 'polypeptide(L)'
;MKIRKQCALVALQDVKAYLNEEGGQIAVFDATNTTRERRDLILCFVKENAYKVFFVESVCDDPEVIAENILEVKVSSPDYPEAHRERVMDDFLKRIECYKVTYQPLDPDGYDKDLSFIKVMNVGRQFLVNRIQDYIQSKIVYYLMNIHVHSHSIYLCRHGESDHNIQGRIGGDSELSSRGKQFAHALRDFIEEHKLSDLKVWTSQLRRAIQTAEELGVPYEQWKILNEIDAGVCEEMTYEMIQNTFPEEFALRDQDKYHYRYPGGESYQDLVQRLEPVIMELERQGNVLVICHQAVMRCLLAYFLDKSADDLPYLKCPLHTVLKLTPVAYGCKVEMFYLNVEAVNTHRDRPLHNYFLLTYPAPMLLRRNSYTPLSSHDQVKRPRLYSAGNRPWLPLAPAPSALEGIFPKRTLYIPFLT
;
A
#
# COMPACT_ATOMS: atom_id res chain seq x y z
N MET A 1 -28.30 0.15 24.83
CA MET A 1 -27.18 1.12 24.96
C MET A 1 -25.99 0.59 25.77
N LYS A 2 -26.17 -0.03 26.95
CA LYS A 2 -25.07 -0.48 27.83
C LYS A 2 -24.04 -1.41 27.14
N ILE A 3 -24.50 -2.43 26.41
CA ILE A 3 -23.61 -3.37 25.70
C ILE A 3 -22.76 -2.66 24.64
N ARG A 4 -23.38 -1.85 23.78
CA ARG A 4 -22.66 -1.06 22.75
C ARG A 4 -21.63 -0.09 23.32
N LYS A 5 -21.85 0.43 24.53
CA LYS A 5 -20.86 1.26 25.23
C LYS A 5 -19.70 0.40 25.73
N GLN A 6 -19.98 -0.79 26.26
CA GLN A 6 -18.95 -1.73 26.68
C GLN A 6 -18.06 -2.19 25.51
N CYS A 7 -18.64 -2.55 24.37
CA CYS A 7 -17.86 -2.93 23.18
C CYS A 7 -16.91 -1.82 22.74
N ALA A 8 -17.38 -0.57 22.74
CA ALA A 8 -16.54 0.58 22.43
C ALA A 8 -15.37 0.74 23.43
N LEU A 9 -15.60 0.50 24.72
CA LEU A 9 -14.54 0.57 25.74
C LEU A 9 -13.50 -0.53 25.56
N VAL A 10 -13.93 -1.75 25.24
CA VAL A 10 -13.01 -2.88 24.94
C VAL A 10 -12.17 -2.56 23.72
N ALA A 11 -12.79 -2.09 22.63
CA ALA A 11 -12.06 -1.73 21.43
C ALA A 11 -11.06 -0.57 21.67
N LEU A 12 -11.36 0.39 22.56
CA LEU A 12 -10.38 1.42 22.94
C LEU A 12 -9.20 0.86 23.74
N GLN A 13 -9.39 -0.23 24.51
CA GLN A 13 -8.28 -0.92 25.15
C GLN A 13 -7.37 -1.60 24.13
N ASP A 14 -7.96 -2.22 23.10
CA ASP A 14 -7.19 -2.81 21.99
C ASP A 14 -6.42 -1.73 21.22
N VAL A 15 -7.03 -0.56 20.96
CA VAL A 15 -6.35 0.61 20.38
C VAL A 15 -5.14 1.01 21.22
N LYS A 16 -5.28 1.03 22.56
CA LYS A 16 -4.17 1.37 23.46
C LYS A 16 -3.03 0.34 23.37
N ALA A 17 -3.35 -0.95 23.38
CA ALA A 17 -2.36 -2.02 23.26
C ALA A 17 -1.62 -1.92 21.92
N TYR A 18 -2.35 -1.75 20.82
CA TYR A 18 -1.78 -1.64 19.48
C TYR A 18 -0.80 -0.45 19.36
N LEU A 19 -1.19 0.74 19.84
CA LEU A 19 -0.38 1.95 19.72
C LEU A 19 0.81 2.00 20.69
N ASN A 20 0.72 1.37 21.87
CA ASN A 20 1.78 1.45 22.88
C ASN A 20 2.72 0.23 22.89
N GLU A 21 2.20 -0.96 22.59
CA GLU A 21 2.87 -2.24 22.85
C GLU A 21 3.25 -2.96 21.55
N GLU A 22 2.43 -2.84 20.50
CA GLU A 22 2.61 -3.59 19.25
C GLU A 22 3.35 -2.80 18.15
N GLY A 23 3.69 -1.53 18.41
CA GLY A 23 4.39 -0.66 17.47
C GLY A 23 3.49 -0.04 16.39
N GLY A 24 2.17 -0.09 16.57
CA GLY A 24 1.20 0.58 15.71
C GLY A 24 1.34 2.10 15.74
N GLN A 25 1.13 2.75 14.60
CA GLN A 25 1.23 4.22 14.49
C GLN A 25 -0.13 4.90 14.32
N ILE A 26 -1.11 4.23 13.72
CA ILE A 26 -2.44 4.75 13.42
C ILE A 26 -3.46 3.66 13.74
N ALA A 27 -4.48 3.99 14.53
CA ALA A 27 -5.62 3.10 14.78
C ALA A 27 -6.89 3.70 14.16
N VAL A 28 -7.56 2.94 13.31
CA VAL A 28 -8.85 3.33 12.71
C VAL A 28 -9.97 2.79 13.58
N PHE A 29 -10.67 3.68 14.27
CA PHE A 29 -11.79 3.32 15.16
C PHE A 29 -13.13 3.39 14.41
N ASP A 30 -13.46 2.32 13.69
CA ASP A 30 -14.69 2.23 12.88
C ASP A 30 -15.93 1.98 13.75
N ALA A 31 -16.72 3.04 13.96
CA ALA A 31 -18.03 2.99 14.59
C ALA A 31 -18.85 4.22 14.22
N THR A 32 -20.17 4.16 14.41
CA THR A 32 -21.07 5.27 14.00
C THR A 32 -20.73 6.61 14.68
N ASN A 33 -20.33 6.60 15.96
CA ASN A 33 -19.86 7.77 16.72
C ASN A 33 -20.69 9.07 16.52
N THR A 34 -22.01 8.90 16.36
CA THR A 34 -22.95 9.94 15.91
C THR A 34 -23.32 10.96 17.00
N THR A 35 -23.02 10.71 18.27
CA THR A 35 -23.37 11.60 19.39
C THR A 35 -22.12 12.29 19.95
N ARG A 36 -22.28 13.53 20.43
CA ARG A 36 -21.20 14.28 21.09
C ARG A 36 -20.67 13.55 22.33
N GLU A 37 -21.55 13.01 23.17
CA GLU A 37 -21.16 12.22 24.35
C GLU A 37 -20.21 11.06 24.00
N ARG A 38 -20.46 10.37 22.87
CA ARG A 38 -19.58 9.27 22.43
C ARG A 38 -18.22 9.81 21.96
N ARG A 39 -18.20 10.92 21.21
CA ARG A 39 -16.95 11.53 20.75
C ARG A 39 -16.15 12.11 21.91
N ASP A 40 -16.79 12.70 22.90
CA ASP A 40 -16.15 13.20 24.13
C ASP A 40 -15.49 12.07 24.92
N LEU A 41 -16.13 10.90 25.00
CA LEU A 41 -15.51 9.72 25.61
C LEU A 41 -14.21 9.33 24.91
N ILE A 42 -14.21 9.35 23.57
CA ILE A 42 -13.01 9.06 22.75
C ILE A 42 -11.95 10.16 22.95
N LEU A 43 -12.35 11.43 22.97
CA LEU A 43 -11.46 12.56 23.20
C LEU A 43 -10.79 12.51 24.58
N CYS A 44 -11.52 12.13 25.62
CA CYS A 44 -10.97 11.91 26.96
C CYS A 44 -9.92 10.80 26.93
N PHE A 45 -10.24 9.64 26.33
CA PHE A 45 -9.30 8.54 26.18
C PHE A 45 -8.03 8.93 25.41
N VAL A 46 -8.18 9.65 24.29
CA VAL A 46 -7.05 10.15 23.48
C VAL A 46 -6.17 11.09 24.30
N LYS A 47 -6.77 12.02 25.06
CA LYS A 47 -6.05 12.97 25.91
C LYS A 47 -5.28 12.27 27.04
N GLU A 48 -5.90 11.28 27.70
CA GLU A 48 -5.28 10.51 28.79
C GLU A 48 -4.05 9.72 28.33
N ASN A 49 -4.04 9.26 27.08
CA ASN A 49 -2.94 8.47 26.51
C ASN A 49 -2.02 9.30 25.60
N ALA A 50 -2.19 10.63 25.57
CA ALA A 50 -1.40 11.56 24.75
C ALA A 50 -1.37 11.23 23.24
N TYR A 51 -2.49 10.71 22.72
CA TYR A 51 -2.66 10.46 21.29
C TYR A 51 -3.16 11.72 20.56
N LYS A 52 -3.03 11.72 19.24
CA LYS A 52 -3.77 12.64 18.36
C LYS A 52 -5.07 11.97 17.90
N VAL A 53 -6.03 12.78 17.45
CA VAL A 53 -7.30 12.30 16.89
C VAL A 53 -7.59 13.05 15.60
N PHE A 54 -8.13 12.34 14.62
CA PHE A 54 -8.60 12.90 13.36
C PHE A 54 -9.92 12.21 13.00
N PHE A 55 -11.02 12.97 12.94
CA PHE A 55 -12.32 12.40 12.61
C PHE A 55 -12.56 12.39 11.10
N VAL A 56 -13.13 11.31 10.60
CA VAL A 56 -13.63 11.20 9.22
C VAL A 56 -15.14 10.96 9.32
N GLU A 57 -15.93 11.95 8.94
CA GLU A 57 -17.40 11.85 8.94
C GLU A 57 -17.90 11.71 7.50
N SER A 58 -18.48 10.56 7.17
CA SER A 58 -19.16 10.36 5.89
C SER A 58 -20.62 10.78 6.01
N VAL A 59 -21.03 11.76 5.21
CA VAL A 59 -22.39 12.30 5.18
C VAL A 59 -22.96 12.05 3.79
N CYS A 60 -24.03 11.27 3.70
CA CYS A 60 -24.76 11.05 2.46
C CYS A 60 -26.24 11.29 2.71
N ASP A 61 -26.83 12.23 1.97
CA ASP A 61 -28.27 12.51 1.98
C ASP A 61 -28.97 12.07 0.68
N ASP A 62 -28.19 11.65 -0.32
CA ASP A 62 -28.67 11.08 -1.58
C ASP A 62 -29.32 9.69 -1.37
N PRO A 63 -30.65 9.54 -1.54
CA PRO A 63 -31.34 8.28 -1.28
C PRO A 63 -30.93 7.15 -2.22
N GLU A 64 -30.53 7.46 -3.46
CA GLU A 64 -30.15 6.45 -4.46
C GLU A 64 -28.83 5.79 -4.04
N VAL A 65 -27.86 6.62 -3.65
CA VAL A 65 -26.56 6.18 -3.16
C VAL A 65 -26.70 5.37 -1.86
N ILE A 66 -27.59 5.79 -0.95
CA ILE A 66 -27.87 5.02 0.27
C ILE A 66 -28.43 3.64 -0.08
N ALA A 67 -29.39 3.56 -1.01
CA ALA A 67 -29.98 2.29 -1.43
C ALA A 67 -28.94 1.37 -2.08
N GLU A 68 -28.10 1.91 -2.97
CA GLU A 68 -27.01 1.15 -3.63
C GLU A 68 -26.02 0.58 -2.60
N ASN A 69 -25.55 1.40 -1.66
CA ASN A 69 -24.65 0.96 -0.59
C ASN A 69 -25.25 -0.15 0.29
N ILE A 70 -26.55 -0.08 0.58
CA ILE A 70 -27.24 -1.14 1.35
C ILE A 70 -27.28 -2.43 0.54
N LEU A 71 -27.60 -2.35 -0.75
CA LEU A 71 -27.66 -3.52 -1.62
C LEU A 71 -26.28 -4.18 -1.81
N GLU A 72 -25.22 -3.40 -1.96
CA GLU A 72 -23.88 -3.94 -2.20
C GLU A 72 -23.27 -4.58 -0.94
N VAL A 73 -23.29 -3.83 0.17
CA VAL A 73 -22.50 -4.18 1.36
C VAL A 73 -23.32 -4.90 2.42
N LYS A 74 -24.63 -4.63 2.53
CA LYS A 74 -25.46 -5.19 3.61
C LYS A 74 -26.17 -6.47 3.22
N VAL A 75 -26.46 -6.69 1.95
CA VAL A 75 -27.01 -7.97 1.46
C VAL A 75 -25.99 -9.11 1.59
N SER A 76 -24.70 -8.80 1.50
CA SER A 76 -23.59 -9.73 1.67
C SER A 76 -23.01 -9.76 3.10
N SER A 77 -23.56 -8.94 4.01
CA SER A 77 -23.08 -8.82 5.39
C SER A 77 -23.45 -10.05 6.23
N PRO A 78 -22.55 -10.51 7.12
CA PRO A 78 -22.88 -11.58 8.08
C PRO A 78 -24.01 -11.21 9.06
N ASP A 79 -24.36 -9.92 9.15
CA ASP A 79 -25.46 -9.43 10.00
C ASP A 79 -26.84 -9.93 9.56
N TYR A 80 -26.99 -10.38 8.31
CA TYR A 80 -28.26 -10.81 7.74
C TYR A 80 -28.17 -12.25 7.21
N PRO A 81 -29.08 -13.16 7.61
CA PRO A 81 -29.17 -14.49 7.03
C PRO A 81 -29.52 -14.41 5.52
N GLU A 82 -28.91 -15.26 4.69
CA GLU A 82 -29.05 -15.24 3.22
C GLU A 82 -30.51 -15.28 2.71
N ALA A 83 -31.43 -15.84 3.51
CA ALA A 83 -32.82 -16.11 3.12
C ALA A 83 -33.76 -14.88 3.06
N HIS A 84 -33.32 -13.67 3.44
CA HIS A 84 -34.23 -12.52 3.64
C HIS A 84 -33.78 -11.19 3.03
N ARG A 85 -33.18 -11.20 1.83
CA ARG A 85 -32.64 -10.01 1.16
C ARG A 85 -33.63 -8.83 1.04
N GLU A 86 -34.91 -9.11 0.75
CA GLU A 86 -35.95 -8.08 0.65
C GLU A 86 -36.26 -7.38 2.00
N ARG A 87 -36.05 -8.06 3.13
CA ARG A 87 -36.27 -7.50 4.47
C ARG A 87 -35.06 -6.75 5.03
N VAL A 88 -33.87 -6.96 4.44
CA VAL A 88 -32.62 -6.27 4.83
C VAL A 88 -32.75 -4.76 4.61
N MET A 89 -33.29 -4.36 3.46
CA MET A 89 -33.48 -2.95 3.13
C MET A 89 -34.36 -2.24 4.15
N ASP A 90 -35.55 -2.78 4.42
CA ASP A 90 -36.52 -2.21 5.37
C ASP A 90 -35.98 -2.13 6.80
N ASP A 91 -35.28 -3.18 7.27
CA ASP A 91 -34.66 -3.19 8.59
C ASP A 91 -33.54 -2.15 8.69
N PHE A 92 -32.69 -2.07 7.68
CA PHE A 92 -31.56 -1.15 7.68
C PHE A 92 -32.02 0.31 7.57
N LEU A 93 -33.06 0.61 6.78
CA LEU A 93 -33.69 1.93 6.73
C LEU A 93 -34.25 2.33 8.10
N LYS A 94 -34.95 1.41 8.80
CA LYS A 94 -35.40 1.66 10.19
C LYS A 94 -34.23 1.91 11.14
N ARG A 95 -33.13 1.18 10.98
CA ARG A 95 -31.92 1.36 11.78
C ARG A 95 -31.30 2.73 11.55
N ILE A 96 -31.27 3.23 10.31
CA ILE A 96 -30.84 4.59 9.97
C ILE A 96 -31.74 5.62 10.68
N GLU A 97 -33.07 5.45 10.64
CA GLU A 97 -34.01 6.35 11.33
C GLU A 97 -33.75 6.40 12.85
N CYS A 98 -33.43 5.26 13.48
CA CYS A 98 -33.04 5.25 14.91
C CYS A 98 -31.79 6.12 15.19
N TYR A 99 -30.82 6.15 14.27
CA TYR A 99 -29.63 6.99 14.43
C TYR A 99 -29.92 8.47 14.18
N LYS A 100 -30.78 8.81 13.22
CA LYS A 100 -31.16 10.19 12.90
C LYS A 100 -31.70 10.95 14.11
N VAL A 101 -32.46 10.28 14.98
CA VAL A 101 -33.04 10.88 16.20
C VAL A 101 -31.98 11.49 17.13
N THR A 102 -30.78 10.91 17.16
CA THR A 102 -29.71 11.32 18.09
C THR A 102 -28.45 11.82 17.38
N TYR A 103 -28.46 11.86 16.06
CA TYR A 103 -27.30 12.24 15.27
C TYR A 103 -26.99 13.73 15.44
N GLN A 104 -25.77 14.00 15.90
CA GLN A 104 -25.20 15.33 16.05
C GLN A 104 -23.97 15.40 15.14
N PRO A 105 -24.12 15.90 13.90
CA PRO A 105 -23.00 16.05 12.97
C PRO A 105 -21.88 16.89 13.57
N LEU A 106 -20.66 16.74 13.06
CA LEU A 106 -19.56 17.64 13.44
C LEU A 106 -19.92 19.09 13.07
N ASP A 107 -19.67 20.04 13.95
CA ASP A 107 -20.03 21.44 13.80
C ASP A 107 -18.76 22.32 13.82
N PRO A 108 -18.19 22.67 12.64
CA PRO A 108 -16.94 23.44 12.56
C PRO A 108 -17.06 24.88 13.07
N ASP A 109 -18.26 25.44 13.09
CA ASP A 109 -18.48 26.85 13.45
C ASP A 109 -18.86 27.00 14.94
N GLY A 110 -19.34 25.93 15.57
CA GLY A 110 -19.75 25.90 16.97
C GLY A 110 -18.93 24.93 17.82
N TYR A 111 -19.51 23.77 18.11
CA TYR A 111 -19.00 22.85 19.15
C TYR A 111 -17.66 22.20 18.80
N ASP A 112 -17.45 21.84 17.53
CA ASP A 112 -16.32 21.03 17.07
C ASP A 112 -15.21 21.88 16.40
N LYS A 113 -15.27 23.23 16.52
CA LYS A 113 -14.36 24.18 15.85
C LYS A 113 -12.86 23.96 16.08
N ASP A 114 -12.51 23.37 17.23
CA ASP A 114 -11.13 23.11 17.64
C ASP A 114 -10.68 21.68 17.33
N LEU A 115 -11.57 20.83 16.80
CA LEU A 115 -11.27 19.44 16.43
C LEU A 115 -10.68 19.34 15.03
N SER A 116 -9.82 18.34 14.83
CA SER A 116 -9.25 18.00 13.52
C SER A 116 -10.12 16.96 12.83
N PHE A 117 -10.67 17.30 11.66
CA PHE A 117 -11.55 16.38 10.95
C PHE A 117 -11.71 16.69 9.46
N ILE A 118 -12.26 15.71 8.74
CA ILE A 118 -12.79 15.85 7.39
C ILE A 118 -14.23 15.32 7.35
N LYS A 119 -15.13 16.09 6.76
CA LYS A 119 -16.45 15.63 6.32
C LYS A 119 -16.37 15.28 4.85
N VAL A 120 -16.73 14.05 4.50
CA VAL A 120 -16.87 13.58 3.12
C VAL A 120 -18.36 13.56 2.80
N MET A 121 -18.81 14.48 1.94
CA MET A 121 -20.23 14.68 1.65
C MET A 121 -20.59 14.12 0.28
N ASN A 122 -21.67 13.34 0.24
CA ASN A 122 -22.22 12.70 -0.95
C ASN A 122 -21.15 11.97 -1.76
N VAL A 123 -20.42 11.10 -1.06
CA VAL A 123 -19.41 10.20 -1.62
C VAL A 123 -18.32 10.94 -2.40
N GLY A 124 -17.75 11.95 -1.74
CA GLY A 124 -16.62 12.71 -2.27
C GLY A 124 -16.99 13.86 -3.22
N ARG A 125 -18.28 14.17 -3.40
CA ARG A 125 -18.70 15.36 -4.17
C ARG A 125 -18.25 16.66 -3.52
N GLN A 126 -18.27 16.72 -2.19
CA GLN A 126 -17.81 17.88 -1.43
C GLN A 126 -17.08 17.45 -0.17
N PHE A 127 -16.12 18.29 0.26
CA PHE A 127 -15.33 18.06 1.46
C PHE A 127 -15.32 19.30 2.33
N LEU A 128 -15.40 19.11 3.65
CA LEU A 128 -15.12 20.15 4.62
C LEU A 128 -13.98 19.65 5.51
N VAL A 129 -12.86 20.37 5.52
CA VAL A 129 -11.66 20.01 6.27
C VAL A 129 -11.43 21.05 7.36
N ASN A 130 -11.24 20.61 8.60
CA ASN A 130 -10.97 21.48 9.75
C ASN A 130 -9.65 21.10 10.44
N ARG A 131 -8.80 22.11 10.68
CA ARG A 131 -7.58 22.05 11.52
C ARG A 131 -6.68 20.83 11.33
N ILE A 132 -6.08 20.68 10.16
CA ILE A 132 -5.03 19.68 9.93
C ILE A 132 -3.79 20.00 10.78
N GLN A 133 -3.35 19.02 11.56
CA GLN A 133 -2.30 19.19 12.58
C GLN A 133 -0.92 18.78 12.10
N ASP A 134 -0.84 17.82 11.16
CA ASP A 134 0.43 17.25 10.73
C ASP A 134 0.38 16.64 9.32
N TYR A 135 1.54 16.13 8.90
CA TYR A 135 1.74 15.53 7.59
C TYR A 135 0.82 14.32 7.35
N ILE A 136 0.66 13.44 8.33
CA ILE A 136 -0.14 12.22 8.13
C ILE A 136 -1.62 12.55 7.95
N GLN A 137 -2.17 13.50 8.72
CA GLN A 137 -3.53 13.99 8.51
C GLN A 137 -3.70 14.64 7.12
N SER A 138 -2.69 15.40 6.65
CA SER A 138 -2.73 15.97 5.30
C SER A 138 -2.74 14.90 4.20
N LYS A 139 -2.02 13.78 4.39
CA LYS A 139 -2.00 12.64 3.47
C LYS A 139 -3.31 11.87 3.48
N ILE A 140 -3.93 11.68 4.65
CA ILE A 140 -5.26 11.08 4.79
C ILE A 140 -6.29 11.91 4.02
N VAL A 141 -6.30 13.24 4.20
CA VAL A 141 -7.19 14.13 3.44
C VAL A 141 -6.94 14.01 1.94
N TYR A 142 -5.67 14.08 1.51
CA TYR A 142 -5.32 13.95 0.11
C TYR A 142 -5.81 12.61 -0.48
N TYR A 143 -5.64 11.50 0.23
CA TYR A 143 -6.14 10.19 -0.17
C TYR A 143 -7.67 10.19 -0.31
N LEU A 144 -8.39 10.62 0.73
CA LEU A 144 -9.86 10.63 0.75
C LEU A 144 -10.47 11.54 -0.33
N MET A 145 -9.73 12.56 -0.79
CA MET A 145 -10.17 13.45 -1.87
C MET A 145 -9.98 12.86 -3.27
N ASN A 146 -9.18 11.79 -3.43
CA ASN A 146 -8.88 11.20 -4.74
C ASN A 146 -9.52 9.83 -4.96
N ILE A 147 -10.02 9.16 -3.91
CA ILE A 147 -10.78 7.91 -4.06
C ILE A 147 -12.20 8.17 -4.58
N HIS A 148 -12.73 7.23 -5.35
CA HIS A 148 -14.14 7.21 -5.74
C HIS A 148 -14.75 5.82 -5.57
N VAL A 149 -16.05 5.74 -5.37
CA VAL A 149 -16.76 4.45 -5.18
C VAL A 149 -17.30 3.85 -6.47
N HIS A 150 -17.12 4.52 -7.62
CA HIS A 150 -17.64 4.01 -8.89
C HIS A 150 -16.98 2.68 -9.23
N SER A 151 -17.77 1.68 -9.64
CA SER A 151 -17.21 0.41 -10.08
C SER A 151 -16.36 0.61 -11.33
N HIS A 152 -15.09 0.23 -11.25
CA HIS A 152 -14.15 0.29 -12.36
C HIS A 152 -13.24 -0.95 -12.34
N SER A 153 -12.60 -1.21 -13.48
CA SER A 153 -11.65 -2.31 -13.62
C SER A 153 -10.26 -1.80 -13.93
N ILE A 154 -9.27 -2.25 -13.16
CA ILE A 154 -7.86 -1.97 -13.39
C ILE A 154 -7.24 -3.23 -14.00
N TYR A 155 -6.60 -3.08 -15.15
CA TYR A 155 -5.91 -4.15 -15.84
C TYR A 155 -4.41 -3.97 -15.66
N LEU A 156 -3.74 -4.96 -15.10
CA LEU A 156 -2.29 -4.97 -14.94
C LEU A 156 -1.71 -6.07 -15.80
N CYS A 157 -0.70 -5.74 -16.61
CA CYS A 157 0.14 -6.74 -17.24
C CYS A 157 1.58 -6.24 -17.32
N ARG A 158 2.50 -7.17 -17.57
CA ARG A 158 3.87 -6.82 -17.94
C ARG A 158 3.93 -6.51 -19.42
N HIS A 159 4.99 -5.83 -19.83
CA HIS A 159 5.44 -5.85 -21.23
C HIS A 159 5.52 -7.30 -21.77
N GLY A 160 5.41 -7.45 -23.10
CA GLY A 160 5.69 -8.73 -23.76
C GLY A 160 7.12 -9.21 -23.48
N GLU A 161 7.39 -10.51 -23.61
CA GLU A 161 8.72 -11.08 -23.41
C GLU A 161 9.81 -10.30 -24.18
N SER A 162 10.84 -9.86 -23.47
CA SER A 162 11.96 -9.10 -24.04
C SER A 162 13.20 -9.98 -24.28
N ASP A 163 14.15 -9.47 -25.08
CA ASP A 163 15.41 -10.18 -25.32
C ASP A 163 16.20 -10.43 -24.02
N HIS A 164 16.20 -9.47 -23.09
CA HIS A 164 16.80 -9.66 -21.76
C HIS A 164 16.09 -10.75 -20.95
N ASN A 165 14.77 -10.92 -21.10
CA ASN A 165 14.08 -12.02 -20.43
C ASN A 165 14.59 -13.38 -20.95
N ILE A 166 14.71 -13.53 -22.27
CA ILE A 166 15.24 -14.77 -22.89
C ILE A 166 16.66 -15.06 -22.40
N GLN A 167 17.48 -14.03 -22.25
CA GLN A 167 18.86 -14.14 -21.76
C GLN A 167 18.98 -14.27 -20.23
N GLY A 168 17.88 -14.15 -19.49
CA GLY A 168 17.89 -14.16 -18.02
C GLY A 168 18.57 -12.94 -17.38
N ARG A 169 18.67 -11.81 -18.11
CA ARG A 169 19.24 -10.54 -17.63
C ARG A 169 18.18 -9.69 -16.95
N ILE A 170 18.57 -8.99 -15.88
CA ILE A 170 17.72 -8.01 -15.19
C ILE A 170 17.97 -6.59 -15.73
N GLY A 171 17.00 -5.70 -15.58
CA GLY A 171 17.16 -4.29 -15.97
C GLY A 171 17.32 -4.07 -17.48
N GLY A 172 17.99 -2.99 -17.84
CA GLY A 172 18.27 -2.52 -19.19
C GLY A 172 17.02 -2.02 -19.93
N ASP A 173 17.19 -1.78 -21.22
CA ASP A 173 16.16 -1.25 -22.12
C ASP A 173 16.05 -2.05 -23.43
N SER A 174 16.07 -3.38 -23.32
CA SER A 174 15.97 -4.28 -24.47
C SER A 174 14.61 -4.20 -25.16
N GLU A 175 14.57 -4.57 -26.44
CA GLU A 175 13.34 -4.68 -27.22
C GLU A 175 12.52 -5.93 -26.87
N LEU A 176 11.31 -5.99 -27.41
CA LEU A 176 10.48 -7.20 -27.44
C LEU A 176 11.09 -8.29 -28.32
N SER A 177 11.06 -9.51 -27.82
CA SER A 177 11.29 -10.72 -28.60
C SER A 177 10.16 -10.97 -29.61
N SER A 178 10.32 -11.98 -30.47
CA SER A 178 9.26 -12.42 -31.38
C SER A 178 7.97 -12.84 -30.64
N ARG A 179 8.10 -13.55 -29.50
CA ARG A 179 6.96 -13.93 -28.66
C ARG A 179 6.37 -12.73 -27.92
N GLY A 180 7.19 -11.76 -27.53
CA GLY A 180 6.71 -10.50 -26.94
C GLY A 180 5.82 -9.71 -27.90
N LYS A 181 6.16 -9.66 -29.19
CA LYS A 181 5.32 -9.05 -30.23
C LYS A 181 4.01 -9.81 -30.45
N GLN A 182 4.06 -11.15 -30.44
CA GLN A 182 2.84 -11.97 -30.50
C GLN A 182 1.90 -11.71 -29.31
N PHE A 183 2.45 -11.56 -28.10
CA PHE A 183 1.65 -11.18 -26.93
C PHE A 183 1.03 -9.80 -27.09
N ALA A 184 1.75 -8.82 -27.63
CA ALA A 184 1.22 -7.49 -27.84
C ALA A 184 0.02 -7.49 -28.81
N HIS A 185 0.06 -8.29 -29.87
CA HIS A 185 -1.09 -8.52 -30.74
C HIS A 185 -2.25 -9.22 -29.99
N ALA A 186 -1.96 -10.28 -29.23
CA ALA A 186 -2.99 -10.98 -28.45
C ALA A 186 -3.64 -10.07 -27.38
N LEU A 187 -2.87 -9.12 -26.82
CA LEU A 187 -3.37 -8.12 -25.89
C LEU A 187 -4.33 -7.14 -26.57
N ARG A 188 -4.05 -6.73 -27.81
CA ARG A 188 -5.01 -5.93 -28.60
C ARG A 188 -6.32 -6.70 -28.79
N ASP A 189 -6.22 -7.94 -29.24
CA ASP A 189 -7.40 -8.79 -29.49
C ASP A 189 -8.21 -9.00 -28.20
N PHE A 190 -7.54 -9.17 -27.05
CA PHE A 190 -8.18 -9.24 -25.73
C PHE A 190 -8.98 -7.97 -25.39
N ILE A 191 -8.41 -6.78 -25.63
CA ILE A 191 -9.07 -5.49 -25.36
C ILE A 191 -10.32 -5.34 -26.25
N GLU A 192 -10.23 -5.70 -27.53
CA GLU A 192 -11.33 -5.64 -28.48
C GLU A 192 -12.45 -6.61 -28.10
N GLU A 193 -12.11 -7.86 -27.75
CA GLU A 193 -13.08 -8.89 -27.35
C GLU A 193 -13.85 -8.50 -26.09
N HIS A 194 -13.16 -7.94 -25.10
CA HIS A 194 -13.75 -7.51 -23.83
C HIS A 194 -14.46 -6.15 -23.93
N LYS A 195 -14.43 -5.50 -25.10
CA LYS A 195 -15.09 -4.21 -25.39
C LYS A 195 -14.79 -3.16 -24.32
N LEU A 196 -13.51 -3.00 -23.99
CA LEU A 196 -13.06 -2.04 -22.97
C LEU A 196 -13.14 -0.61 -23.54
N SER A 197 -14.34 -0.05 -23.60
CA SER A 197 -14.58 1.35 -24.00
C SER A 197 -13.95 2.31 -22.98
N ASP A 198 -13.38 3.42 -23.48
CA ASP A 198 -12.71 4.47 -22.69
C ASP A 198 -11.52 3.98 -21.83
N LEU A 199 -10.87 2.89 -22.25
CA LEU A 199 -9.69 2.35 -21.58
C LEU A 199 -8.49 3.32 -21.73
N LYS A 200 -7.98 3.81 -20.60
CA LYS A 200 -6.70 4.52 -20.57
C LYS A 200 -5.55 3.52 -20.54
N VAL A 201 -4.52 3.75 -21.34
CA VAL A 201 -3.33 2.89 -21.38
C VAL A 201 -2.12 3.64 -20.83
N TRP A 202 -1.48 3.08 -19.81
CA TRP A 202 -0.25 3.62 -19.23
C TRP A 202 0.90 2.66 -19.41
N THR A 203 2.07 3.24 -19.64
CA THR A 203 3.32 2.52 -19.87
C THR A 203 4.45 3.14 -19.07
N SER A 204 5.50 2.38 -18.83
CA SER A 204 6.80 2.95 -18.48
C SER A 204 7.46 3.66 -19.68
N GLN A 205 8.58 4.35 -19.47
CA GLN A 205 9.40 4.90 -20.55
C GLN A 205 10.37 3.89 -21.20
N LEU A 206 10.34 2.62 -20.78
CA LEU A 206 11.21 1.58 -21.32
C LEU A 206 10.61 0.95 -22.59
N ARG A 207 11.46 0.71 -23.60
CA ARG A 207 11.09 0.33 -24.97
C ARG A 207 10.13 -0.86 -25.03
N ARG A 208 10.40 -1.91 -24.26
CA ARG A 208 9.54 -3.11 -24.21
C ARG A 208 8.08 -2.82 -23.81
N ALA A 209 7.83 -1.89 -22.89
CA ALA A 209 6.47 -1.52 -22.50
C ALA A 209 5.82 -0.65 -23.58
N ILE A 210 6.58 0.29 -24.15
CA ILE A 210 6.15 1.16 -25.24
C ILE A 210 5.76 0.33 -26.47
N GLN A 211 6.63 -0.57 -26.92
CA GLN A 211 6.38 -1.47 -28.07
C GLN A 211 5.15 -2.36 -27.83
N THR A 212 4.89 -2.78 -26.60
CA THR A 212 3.68 -3.55 -26.27
C THR A 212 2.42 -2.69 -26.45
N ALA A 213 2.46 -1.41 -26.06
CA ALA A 213 1.34 -0.48 -26.19
C ALA A 213 1.13 0.01 -27.63
N GLU A 214 2.20 0.19 -28.41
CA GLU A 214 2.12 0.60 -29.81
C GLU A 214 1.29 -0.36 -30.66
N GLU A 215 1.39 -1.67 -30.39
CA GLU A 215 0.61 -2.70 -31.09
C GLU A 215 -0.90 -2.65 -30.79
N LEU A 216 -1.31 -1.96 -29.72
CA LEU A 216 -2.73 -1.82 -29.36
C LEU A 216 -3.46 -0.84 -30.27
N GLY A 217 -2.75 0.05 -30.97
CA GLY A 217 -3.36 1.04 -31.86
C GLY A 217 -4.20 2.11 -31.15
N VAL A 218 -4.05 2.29 -29.83
CA VAL A 218 -4.76 3.28 -29.02
C VAL A 218 -3.78 4.30 -28.40
N PRO A 219 -4.24 5.51 -28.04
CA PRO A 219 -3.41 6.46 -27.31
C PRO A 219 -2.96 5.88 -25.97
N TYR A 220 -1.70 6.12 -25.61
CA TYR A 220 -1.13 5.71 -24.33
C TYR A 220 -0.28 6.82 -23.73
N GLU A 221 -0.13 6.80 -22.40
CA GLU A 221 0.69 7.74 -21.66
C GLU A 221 1.94 7.04 -21.11
N GLN A 222 3.08 7.73 -21.18
CA GLN A 222 4.36 7.21 -20.67
C GLN A 222 4.69 7.87 -19.33
N TRP A 223 4.90 7.04 -18.31
CA TRP A 223 5.16 7.46 -16.95
C TRP A 223 6.54 6.96 -16.55
N LYS A 224 7.50 7.86 -16.34
CA LYS A 224 8.86 7.49 -15.89
C LYS A 224 8.82 6.70 -14.57
N ILE A 225 7.90 7.04 -13.68
CA ILE A 225 7.72 6.38 -12.39
C ILE A 225 7.16 4.96 -12.51
N LEU A 226 6.77 4.50 -13.70
CA LEU A 226 6.45 3.08 -14.00
C LEU A 226 7.66 2.29 -14.52
N ASN A 227 8.86 2.88 -14.66
CA ASN A 227 10.06 2.14 -15.02
C ASN A 227 10.37 1.04 -13.99
N GLU A 228 10.97 -0.06 -14.46
CA GLU A 228 11.37 -1.18 -13.61
C GLU A 228 12.29 -0.71 -12.47
N ILE A 229 12.36 -1.51 -11.40
CA ILE A 229 13.31 -1.29 -10.32
C ILE A 229 14.74 -1.14 -10.88
N ASP A 230 15.43 -0.07 -10.49
CA ASP A 230 16.81 0.17 -10.88
C ASP A 230 17.76 -0.76 -10.11
N ALA A 231 18.43 -1.67 -10.82
CA ALA A 231 19.40 -2.59 -10.23
C ALA A 231 20.81 -1.98 -10.07
N GLY A 232 21.00 -0.70 -10.39
CA GLY A 232 22.25 0.04 -10.22
C GLY A 232 23.41 -0.64 -10.94
N VAL A 233 24.47 -0.97 -10.20
CA VAL A 233 25.64 -1.67 -10.76
C VAL A 233 25.34 -3.09 -11.27
N CYS A 234 24.16 -3.64 -10.96
CA CYS A 234 23.72 -4.98 -11.38
C CYS A 234 22.80 -4.95 -12.62
N GLU A 235 22.58 -3.79 -13.23
CA GLU A 235 21.85 -3.66 -14.49
C GLU A 235 22.48 -4.53 -15.60
N GLU A 236 21.61 -5.11 -16.45
CA GLU A 236 21.97 -5.98 -17.57
C GLU A 236 22.71 -7.29 -17.19
N MET A 237 22.83 -7.63 -15.90
CA MET A 237 23.44 -8.88 -15.45
C MET A 237 22.42 -10.01 -15.32
N THR A 238 22.87 -11.26 -15.44
CA THR A 238 22.07 -12.41 -14.99
C THR A 238 22.21 -12.60 -13.48
N TYR A 239 21.25 -13.26 -12.83
CA TYR A 239 21.37 -13.58 -11.41
C TYR A 239 22.62 -14.41 -11.08
N GLU A 240 23.05 -15.30 -11.99
CA GLU A 240 24.29 -16.07 -11.85
C GLU A 240 25.53 -15.15 -11.88
N MET A 241 25.56 -14.18 -12.80
CA MET A 241 26.64 -13.19 -12.85
C MET A 241 26.69 -12.36 -11.57
N ILE A 242 25.54 -11.95 -11.03
CA ILE A 242 25.46 -11.19 -9.77
C ILE A 242 25.97 -12.06 -8.62
N GLN A 243 25.54 -13.31 -8.53
CA GLN A 243 25.99 -14.23 -7.48
C GLN A 243 27.51 -14.45 -7.51
N ASN A 244 28.11 -14.53 -8.71
CA ASN A 244 29.55 -14.72 -8.87
C ASN A 244 30.37 -13.44 -8.64
N THR A 245 29.84 -12.28 -9.04
CA THR A 245 30.55 -10.99 -8.97
C THR A 245 30.36 -10.28 -7.63
N PHE A 246 29.15 -10.36 -7.07
CA PHE A 246 28.72 -9.71 -5.83
C PHE A 246 28.01 -10.71 -4.90
N PRO A 247 28.72 -11.75 -4.41
CA PRO A 247 28.12 -12.83 -3.62
C PRO A 247 27.48 -12.33 -2.31
N GLU A 248 28.08 -11.33 -1.67
CA GLU A 248 27.55 -10.72 -0.43
C GLU A 248 26.24 -9.98 -0.71
N GLU A 249 26.19 -9.15 -1.75
CA GLU A 249 25.00 -8.42 -2.18
C GLU A 249 23.85 -9.37 -2.55
N PHE A 250 24.17 -10.45 -3.28
CA PHE A 250 23.19 -11.49 -3.62
C PHE A 250 22.58 -12.13 -2.36
N ALA A 251 23.40 -12.47 -1.37
CA ALA A 251 22.94 -13.05 -0.11
C ALA A 251 22.13 -12.06 0.74
N LEU A 252 22.55 -10.79 0.83
CA LEU A 252 21.83 -9.74 1.55
C LEU A 252 20.45 -9.51 0.96
N ARG A 253 20.34 -9.50 -0.38
CA ARG A 253 19.06 -9.38 -1.07
C ARG A 253 18.12 -10.54 -0.80
N ASP A 254 18.65 -11.74 -0.64
CA ASP A 254 17.86 -12.93 -0.33
C ASP A 254 17.34 -12.95 1.12
N GLN A 255 18.09 -12.35 2.05
CA GLN A 255 17.73 -12.24 3.46
C GLN A 255 16.63 -11.19 3.68
N ASP A 256 16.74 -10.02 3.05
CA ASP A 256 15.78 -8.93 3.21
C ASP A 256 15.48 -8.24 1.86
N LYS A 257 14.74 -8.95 1.01
CA LYS A 257 14.47 -8.52 -0.37
C LYS A 257 13.67 -7.22 -0.45
N TYR A 258 12.88 -6.88 0.57
CA TYR A 258 12.06 -5.67 0.55
C TYR A 258 12.91 -4.41 0.81
N HIS A 259 13.75 -4.44 1.86
CA HIS A 259 14.56 -3.29 2.26
C HIS A 259 15.92 -3.22 1.54
N TYR A 260 16.43 -4.34 1.02
CA TYR A 260 17.67 -4.36 0.26
C TYR A 260 17.62 -3.37 -0.91
N ARG A 261 18.59 -2.46 -0.95
CA ARG A 261 18.80 -1.49 -2.02
C ARG A 261 20.02 -1.90 -2.82
N TYR A 262 19.88 -2.06 -4.13
CA TYR A 262 21.03 -2.30 -5.00
C TYR A 262 22.06 -1.16 -4.89
N PRO A 263 23.37 -1.45 -4.94
CA PRO A 263 24.38 -0.39 -4.98
C PRO A 263 24.18 0.52 -6.21
N GLY A 264 23.90 1.80 -5.96
CA GLY A 264 23.58 2.77 -7.01
C GLY A 264 22.19 2.64 -7.63
N GLY A 265 21.31 1.81 -7.05
CA GLY A 265 19.95 1.57 -7.53
C GLY A 265 18.89 1.71 -6.43
N GLU A 266 17.81 0.93 -6.55
CA GLU A 266 16.59 1.02 -5.73
C GLU A 266 16.36 -0.24 -4.88
N SER A 267 15.57 -0.10 -3.81
CA SER A 267 14.89 -1.17 -3.10
C SER A 267 13.41 -1.27 -3.50
N TYR A 268 12.70 -2.31 -3.05
CA TYR A 268 11.24 -2.35 -3.18
C TYR A 268 10.57 -1.24 -2.35
N GLN A 269 11.17 -0.83 -1.24
CA GLN A 269 10.68 0.31 -0.44
C GLN A 269 10.77 1.63 -1.22
N ASP A 270 11.87 1.87 -1.94
CA ASP A 270 12.01 3.05 -2.81
C ASP A 270 10.96 3.02 -3.93
N LEU A 271 10.73 1.84 -4.50
CA LEU A 271 9.74 1.63 -5.54
C LEU A 271 8.31 1.91 -5.05
N VAL A 272 7.94 1.50 -3.84
CA VAL A 272 6.64 1.83 -3.23
C VAL A 272 6.46 3.34 -3.09
N GLN A 273 7.49 4.06 -2.62
CA GLN A 273 7.44 5.52 -2.52
C GLN A 273 7.31 6.19 -3.90
N ARG A 274 8.04 5.69 -4.90
CA ARG A 274 7.99 6.19 -6.28
C ARG A 274 6.64 5.96 -6.96
N LEU A 275 5.96 4.87 -6.62
CA LEU A 275 4.67 4.49 -7.22
C LEU A 275 3.47 5.13 -6.53
N GLU A 276 3.64 5.83 -5.42
CA GLU A 276 2.53 6.49 -4.73
C GLU A 276 1.68 7.38 -5.67
N PRO A 277 2.24 8.25 -6.54
CA PRO A 277 1.45 9.05 -7.45
C PRO A 277 0.68 8.22 -8.50
N VAL A 278 1.21 7.06 -8.89
CA VAL A 278 0.49 6.14 -9.81
C VAL A 278 -0.72 5.56 -9.11
N ILE A 279 -0.56 5.12 -7.85
CA ILE A 279 -1.67 4.56 -7.06
C ILE A 279 -2.78 5.59 -6.89
N MET A 280 -2.44 6.83 -6.55
CA MET A 280 -3.44 7.90 -6.43
C MET A 280 -4.19 8.18 -7.72
N GLU A 281 -3.50 8.11 -8.87
CA GLU A 281 -4.16 8.27 -10.15
C GLU A 281 -5.02 7.05 -10.50
N LEU A 282 -4.62 5.83 -10.14
CA LEU A 282 -5.45 4.63 -10.32
C LEU A 282 -6.74 4.68 -9.50
N GLU A 283 -6.68 5.19 -8.27
CA GLU A 283 -7.85 5.40 -7.41
C GLU A 283 -8.83 6.46 -7.94
N ARG A 284 -8.33 7.37 -8.80
CA ARG A 284 -9.12 8.48 -9.37
C ARG A 284 -9.73 8.14 -10.73
N GLN A 285 -9.16 7.16 -11.42
CA GLN A 285 -9.50 6.85 -12.80
C GLN A 285 -10.46 5.66 -12.89
N GLY A 286 -11.23 5.63 -13.98
CA GLY A 286 -12.08 4.48 -14.31
C GLY A 286 -11.27 3.29 -14.83
N ASN A 287 -11.58 2.84 -16.06
CA ASN A 287 -10.90 1.70 -16.65
C ASN A 287 -9.49 2.07 -17.11
N VAL A 288 -8.47 1.43 -16.53
CA VAL A 288 -7.05 1.68 -16.85
C VAL A 288 -6.33 0.36 -17.11
N LEU A 289 -5.54 0.30 -18.17
CA LEU A 289 -4.55 -0.75 -18.44
C LEU A 289 -3.14 -0.20 -18.17
N VAL A 290 -2.42 -0.85 -17.26
CA VAL A 290 -1.02 -0.53 -16.94
C VAL A 290 -0.11 -1.63 -17.47
N ILE A 291 0.70 -1.28 -18.47
CA ILE A 291 1.74 -2.14 -19.04
C ILE A 291 3.08 -1.78 -18.39
N CYS A 292 3.54 -2.61 -17.48
CA CYS A 292 4.70 -2.33 -16.64
C CYS A 292 5.67 -3.52 -16.55
N HIS A 293 6.33 -3.68 -15.40
CA HIS A 293 7.44 -4.61 -15.19
C HIS A 293 7.23 -5.47 -13.95
N GLN A 294 8.11 -6.44 -13.72
CA GLN A 294 7.87 -7.43 -12.69
C GLN A 294 7.88 -6.82 -11.27
N ALA A 295 8.85 -5.97 -10.92
CA ALA A 295 8.88 -5.39 -9.57
C ALA A 295 7.79 -4.33 -9.38
N VAL A 296 7.56 -3.50 -10.40
CA VAL A 296 6.49 -2.48 -10.41
C VAL A 296 5.12 -3.12 -10.21
N MET A 297 4.80 -4.15 -11.00
CA MET A 297 3.51 -4.84 -10.95
C MET A 297 3.28 -5.52 -9.60
N ARG A 298 4.34 -6.05 -8.96
CA ARG A 298 4.25 -6.58 -7.60
C ARG A 298 3.85 -5.51 -6.58
N CYS A 299 4.43 -4.32 -6.65
CA CYS A 299 4.06 -3.22 -5.76
C CYS A 299 2.60 -2.81 -5.95
N LEU A 300 2.15 -2.65 -7.20
CA LEU A 300 0.76 -2.30 -7.50
C LEU A 300 -0.21 -3.39 -7.01
N LEU A 301 0.10 -4.67 -7.27
CA LEU A 301 -0.72 -5.78 -6.76
C LEU A 301 -0.73 -5.86 -5.24
N ALA A 302 0.41 -5.61 -4.58
CA ALA A 302 0.47 -5.64 -3.13
C ALA A 302 -0.43 -4.57 -2.49
N TYR A 303 -0.53 -3.39 -3.12
CA TYR A 303 -1.46 -2.36 -2.70
C TYR A 303 -2.92 -2.82 -2.81
N PHE A 304 -3.36 -3.25 -4.00
CA PHE A 304 -4.77 -3.63 -4.22
C PHE A 304 -5.19 -4.92 -3.49
N LEU A 305 -4.24 -5.79 -3.16
CA LEU A 305 -4.51 -7.09 -2.52
C LEU A 305 -4.10 -7.13 -1.04
N ASP A 306 -3.79 -5.97 -0.46
CA ASP A 306 -3.39 -5.79 0.94
C ASP A 306 -2.30 -6.81 1.36
N LYS A 307 -1.18 -6.81 0.61
CA LYS A 307 -0.06 -7.71 0.86
C LYS A 307 1.04 -7.02 1.65
N SER A 308 1.58 -7.78 2.61
CA SER A 308 2.67 -7.35 3.47
C SER A 308 3.94 -7.01 2.69
N ALA A 309 4.80 -6.18 3.29
CA ALA A 309 6.14 -5.90 2.78
C ALA A 309 6.99 -7.16 2.57
N ASP A 310 6.77 -8.18 3.41
CA ASP A 310 7.48 -9.47 3.32
C ASP A 310 7.06 -10.26 2.08
N ASP A 311 5.76 -10.24 1.74
CA ASP A 311 5.20 -11.01 0.62
C ASP A 311 5.33 -10.29 -0.73
N LEU A 312 5.27 -8.95 -0.73
CA LEU A 312 5.28 -8.12 -1.93
C LEU A 312 6.38 -8.50 -2.94
N PRO A 313 7.67 -8.66 -2.56
CA PRO A 313 8.74 -9.01 -3.50
C PRO A 313 8.63 -10.39 -4.14
N TYR A 314 7.68 -11.21 -3.68
CA TYR A 314 7.47 -12.60 -4.07
C TYR A 314 6.09 -12.86 -4.68
N LEU A 315 5.28 -11.81 -4.92
CA LEU A 315 4.03 -11.98 -5.68
C LEU A 315 4.33 -12.48 -7.10
N LYS A 316 3.47 -13.37 -7.61
CA LYS A 316 3.62 -13.97 -8.94
C LYS A 316 2.95 -13.09 -9.99
N CYS A 317 3.79 -12.51 -10.85
CA CYS A 317 3.37 -11.67 -11.98
C CYS A 317 3.97 -12.27 -13.27
N PRO A 318 3.42 -13.38 -13.79
CA PRO A 318 3.96 -14.05 -14.97
C PRO A 318 3.90 -13.14 -16.20
N LEU A 319 4.78 -13.41 -17.17
CA LEU A 319 4.68 -12.80 -18.50
C LEU A 319 3.39 -13.26 -19.20
N HIS A 320 2.96 -12.45 -20.16
CA HIS A 320 1.85 -12.76 -21.07
C HIS A 320 0.50 -13.07 -20.40
N THR A 321 0.30 -12.54 -19.20
CA THR A 321 -0.91 -12.70 -18.40
C THR A 321 -1.43 -11.32 -18.00
N VAL A 322 -2.72 -11.10 -18.23
CA VAL A 322 -3.44 -9.90 -17.79
C VAL A 322 -4.13 -10.22 -16.47
N LEU A 323 -3.93 -9.37 -15.46
CA LEU A 323 -4.67 -9.40 -14.21
C LEU A 323 -5.71 -8.29 -14.22
N LYS A 324 -6.99 -8.68 -14.21
CA LYS A 324 -8.10 -7.75 -14.01
C LYS A 324 -8.40 -7.66 -12.52
N LEU A 325 -8.32 -6.45 -12.01
CA LEU A 325 -8.61 -6.06 -10.64
C LEU A 325 -9.96 -5.33 -10.63
N THR A 326 -10.88 -5.82 -9.81
CA THR A 326 -12.16 -5.16 -9.57
C THR A 326 -12.26 -4.84 -8.07
N PRO A 327 -12.05 -3.59 -7.66
CA PRO A 327 -12.24 -3.16 -6.27
C PRO A 327 -13.66 -3.49 -5.80
N VAL A 328 -13.76 -3.97 -4.56
CA VAL A 328 -15.02 -4.26 -3.85
C VAL A 328 -14.90 -3.72 -2.43
N ALA A 329 -16.01 -3.53 -1.72
CA ALA A 329 -16.07 -2.82 -0.43
C ALA A 329 -14.99 -3.21 0.62
N TYR A 330 -14.54 -4.47 0.66
CA TYR A 330 -13.51 -4.95 1.60
C TYR A 330 -12.33 -5.65 0.92
N GLY A 331 -12.01 -5.29 -0.32
CA GLY A 331 -10.84 -5.83 -1.00
C GLY A 331 -10.87 -5.65 -2.51
N CYS A 332 -10.27 -6.60 -3.22
CA CYS A 332 -10.20 -6.56 -4.68
C CYS A 332 -10.33 -7.98 -5.25
N LYS A 333 -11.25 -8.15 -6.20
CA LYS A 333 -11.38 -9.40 -6.96
C LYS A 333 -10.29 -9.40 -8.04
N VAL A 334 -9.62 -10.55 -8.19
CA VAL A 334 -8.58 -10.76 -9.20
C VAL A 334 -9.00 -11.84 -10.17
N GLU A 335 -8.95 -11.53 -11.46
CA GLU A 335 -9.15 -12.48 -12.55
C GLU A 335 -7.89 -12.50 -13.42
N MET A 336 -7.39 -13.70 -13.73
CA MET A 336 -6.15 -13.89 -14.49
C MET A 336 -6.46 -14.44 -15.88
N PHE A 337 -5.98 -13.75 -16.92
CA PHE A 337 -6.16 -14.11 -18.31
C PHE A 337 -4.80 -14.37 -18.95
N TYR A 338 -4.47 -15.64 -19.18
CA TYR A 338 -3.28 -16.00 -19.96
C TYR A 338 -3.61 -15.93 -21.46
N LEU A 339 -2.87 -15.13 -22.23
CA LEU A 339 -3.20 -14.83 -23.62
C LEU A 339 -2.63 -15.84 -24.63
N ASN A 340 -2.37 -17.07 -24.19
CA ASN A 340 -1.93 -18.19 -25.04
C ASN A 340 -0.67 -17.94 -25.88
N VAL A 341 0.26 -17.14 -25.36
CA VAL A 341 1.59 -16.93 -25.95
C VAL A 341 2.64 -17.34 -24.92
N GLU A 342 3.49 -18.31 -25.27
CA GLU A 342 4.52 -18.80 -24.36
C GLU A 342 5.54 -17.70 -23.98
N ALA A 343 6.10 -17.81 -22.78
CA ALA A 343 7.18 -16.96 -22.29
C ALA A 343 8.08 -17.71 -21.31
N VAL A 344 9.31 -17.24 -21.15
CA VAL A 344 10.21 -17.69 -20.09
C VAL A 344 9.66 -17.33 -18.71
N ASN A 345 9.97 -18.16 -17.71
CA ASN A 345 9.68 -17.83 -16.33
C ASN A 345 10.78 -16.93 -15.75
N THR A 346 10.37 -15.78 -15.22
CA THR A 346 11.28 -14.80 -14.56
C THR A 346 11.05 -14.70 -13.05
N HIS A 347 10.17 -15.55 -12.52
CA HIS A 347 9.92 -15.66 -11.09
C HIS A 347 11.05 -16.46 -10.42
N ARG A 348 11.59 -15.90 -9.33
CA ARG A 348 12.50 -16.58 -8.42
C ARG A 348 11.85 -16.65 -7.05
N ASP A 349 11.58 -17.87 -6.61
CA ASP A 349 10.96 -18.15 -5.31
C ASP A 349 11.83 -17.65 -4.15
N ARG A 350 11.21 -17.49 -2.97
CA ARG A 350 11.95 -17.21 -1.75
C ARG A 350 12.93 -18.36 -1.49
N PRO A 351 14.22 -18.10 -1.27
CA PRO A 351 15.16 -19.16 -0.91
C PRO A 351 14.64 -19.90 0.33
N LEU A 352 14.61 -21.22 0.26
CA LEU A 352 14.33 -22.03 1.43
C LEU A 352 15.48 -21.78 2.42
N HIS A 353 15.19 -21.06 3.51
CA HIS A 353 16.15 -20.96 4.60
C HIS A 353 16.39 -22.37 5.12
N ASN A 354 17.59 -22.91 4.88
CA ASN A 354 18.14 -23.97 5.71
C ASN A 354 18.28 -23.37 7.11
N TYR A 355 17.28 -23.56 7.96
CA TYR A 355 17.31 -23.25 9.39
C TYR A 355 18.43 -24.00 10.16
N PHE A 356 19.32 -24.73 9.47
CA PHE A 356 20.37 -25.57 10.02
C PHE A 356 21.76 -24.92 10.15
N LEU A 357 21.96 -23.66 9.75
CA LEU A 357 23.29 -23.01 9.85
C LEU A 357 23.37 -21.81 10.81
N LEU A 358 22.39 -21.62 11.69
CA LEU A 358 22.46 -20.66 12.81
C LEU A 358 23.20 -21.25 14.04
N THR A 359 24.38 -21.83 13.84
CA THR A 359 25.29 -22.25 14.94
C THR A 359 26.71 -21.68 14.82
N TYR A 360 26.87 -20.54 14.16
CA TYR A 360 28.06 -19.71 14.33
C TYR A 360 27.64 -18.26 14.60
N PRO A 361 28.13 -17.62 15.67
CA PRO A 361 27.80 -16.23 15.95
C PRO A 361 28.36 -15.37 14.82
N ALA A 362 27.49 -14.58 14.20
CA ALA A 362 27.90 -13.55 13.25
C ALA A 362 28.94 -12.62 13.92
N PRO A 363 30.06 -12.30 13.27
CA PRO A 363 31.01 -11.35 13.84
C PRO A 363 30.32 -10.00 14.01
N MET A 364 30.42 -9.43 15.21
CA MET A 364 29.91 -8.10 15.51
C MET A 364 30.53 -7.07 14.57
N LEU A 365 29.78 -6.66 13.55
CA LEU A 365 30.10 -5.51 12.74
C LEU A 365 29.81 -4.26 13.57
N LEU A 366 30.88 -3.63 14.08
CA LEU A 366 30.84 -2.28 14.61
C LEU A 366 30.28 -1.34 13.55
N ARG A 367 29.05 -0.89 13.76
CA ARG A 367 28.40 0.19 13.03
C ARG A 367 29.29 1.44 13.13
N ARG A 368 29.99 1.80 12.05
CA ARG A 368 30.62 3.12 11.95
C ARG A 368 29.50 4.14 11.76
N ASN A 369 29.36 5.02 12.75
CA ASN A 369 28.41 6.12 12.81
C ASN A 369 28.36 6.91 11.48
N SER A 370 27.28 6.75 10.71
CA SER A 370 26.83 7.77 9.76
C SER A 370 25.85 8.69 10.48
N TYR A 371 26.37 9.87 10.79
CA TYR A 371 25.73 10.97 11.49
C TYR A 371 24.46 11.42 10.73
N THR A 372 23.28 11.21 11.32
CA THR A 372 22.05 11.88 10.93
C THR A 372 21.95 13.18 11.74
N PRO A 373 21.92 14.39 11.15
CA PRO A 373 21.79 15.59 11.94
C PRO A 373 20.34 15.73 12.42
N LEU A 374 20.16 15.62 13.74
CA LEU A 374 18.97 16.13 14.44
C LEU A 374 18.90 17.65 14.22
N SER A 375 17.74 18.13 13.78
CA SER A 375 17.46 19.56 13.66
C SER A 375 17.45 20.21 15.05
N SER A 376 18.54 20.89 15.40
CA SER A 376 18.57 21.82 16.54
C SER A 376 18.34 23.25 16.04
N HIS A 377 17.34 23.91 16.61
CA HIS A 377 17.18 25.35 16.57
C HIS A 377 18.45 26.02 17.13
N ASP A 378 19.24 26.65 16.27
CA ASP A 378 19.82 27.98 16.50
C ASP A 378 20.71 28.38 15.33
N GLN A 379 20.30 29.44 14.62
CA GLN A 379 21.13 30.08 13.61
C GLN A 379 22.10 31.05 14.29
N VAL A 380 23.40 30.74 14.25
CA VAL A 380 24.44 31.77 14.27
C VAL A 380 25.50 31.41 13.21
N LYS A 381 25.51 32.18 12.12
CA LYS A 381 26.57 32.16 11.10
C LYS A 381 27.90 32.61 11.71
N ARG A 382 29.00 31.88 11.47
CA ARG A 382 30.39 32.40 11.35
C ARG A 382 31.35 31.30 10.79
N PRO A 383 32.52 31.69 10.24
CA PRO A 383 33.01 31.18 8.95
C PRO A 383 34.07 30.06 9.03
N ARG A 384 34.29 29.41 7.88
CA ARG A 384 35.21 28.29 7.64
C ARG A 384 36.68 28.65 7.93
N LEU A 385 37.38 27.78 8.66
CA LEU A 385 38.85 27.70 8.72
C LEU A 385 39.28 26.22 8.79
N TYR A 386 40.24 25.87 7.92
CA TYR A 386 40.98 24.60 7.90
C TYR A 386 41.91 24.45 9.11
N SER A 387 42.10 23.22 9.62
CA SER A 387 43.42 22.66 9.97
C SER A 387 43.35 21.24 10.56
N ALA A 388 44.44 20.51 10.36
CA ALA A 388 44.66 19.08 10.58
C ALA A 388 45.21 18.71 11.97
N GLY A 389 45.06 17.43 12.37
CA GLY A 389 46.07 16.69 13.15
C GLY A 389 45.71 16.11 14.54
N ASN A 390 45.71 14.77 14.63
CA ASN A 390 46.07 13.86 15.76
C ASN A 390 45.15 13.77 17.02
N ARG A 391 44.96 12.66 17.75
CA ARG A 391 45.46 11.24 17.81
C ARG A 391 44.48 10.39 18.68
N PRO A 392 44.58 9.04 18.75
CA PRO A 392 43.50 8.13 19.20
C PRO A 392 43.51 7.79 20.71
N TRP A 393 42.34 7.46 21.27
CA TRP A 393 42.15 6.97 22.66
C TRP A 393 41.76 5.48 22.69
N LEU A 394 42.37 4.73 23.63
CA LEU A 394 42.18 3.31 23.92
C LEU A 394 41.00 3.03 24.89
N PRO A 395 40.48 1.78 24.97
CA PRO A 395 39.14 1.47 25.50
C PRO A 395 39.09 1.09 26.98
N LEU A 396 37.93 1.29 27.61
CA LEU A 396 37.57 0.84 28.96
C LEU A 396 36.80 -0.50 28.94
N ALA A 397 37.01 -1.30 29.98
CA ALA A 397 36.48 -2.66 30.20
C ALA A 397 35.04 -2.70 30.77
N PRO A 398 34.35 -3.87 30.77
CA PRO A 398 32.89 -3.99 30.84
C PRO A 398 32.32 -4.54 32.17
N ALA A 399 31.01 -4.38 32.40
CA ALA A 399 30.15 -5.21 33.28
C ALA A 399 28.65 -4.81 33.10
N PRO A 400 27.65 -5.56 33.62
CA PRO A 400 27.27 -6.94 33.30
C PRO A 400 25.76 -7.11 32.95
N SER A 401 25.41 -8.36 32.62
CA SER A 401 24.15 -8.98 32.16
C SER A 401 22.87 -8.83 33.01
N ALA A 402 21.70 -8.83 32.34
CA ALA A 402 20.44 -9.47 32.79
C ALA A 402 19.46 -9.59 31.58
N LEU A 403 19.24 -10.82 31.07
CA LEU A 403 18.05 -11.68 31.26
C LEU A 403 16.98 -11.52 30.18
N GLU A 404 16.94 -12.53 29.32
CA GLU A 404 15.94 -12.82 28.29
C GLU A 404 14.63 -13.32 28.90
N GLY A 405 13.52 -12.94 28.25
CA GLY A 405 12.19 -13.52 28.45
C GLY A 405 11.48 -13.62 27.10
N ILE A 406 11.33 -14.84 26.62
CA ILE A 406 10.68 -15.24 25.36
C ILE A 406 9.17 -15.44 25.60
N PHE A 407 8.30 -14.90 24.74
CA PHE A 407 6.97 -15.46 24.39
C PHE A 407 6.41 -14.81 23.09
N PRO A 408 5.44 -15.43 22.39
CA PRO A 408 5.41 -15.50 20.94
C PRO A 408 4.46 -14.47 20.29
N LYS A 409 4.80 -14.04 19.07
CA LYS A 409 3.92 -13.26 18.20
C LYS A 409 2.67 -14.07 17.85
N ARG A 410 1.51 -13.64 18.34
CA ARG A 410 0.20 -14.05 17.83
C ARG A 410 -0.39 -12.89 17.05
N THR A 411 -0.60 -13.10 15.77
CA THR A 411 -1.44 -12.26 14.92
C THR A 411 -2.89 -12.41 15.41
N LEU A 412 -3.43 -11.41 16.08
CA LEU A 412 -4.84 -11.39 16.49
C LEU A 412 -5.68 -10.74 15.39
N TYR A 413 -6.34 -11.59 14.62
CA TYR A 413 -7.56 -11.22 13.92
C TYR A 413 -8.64 -10.95 14.98
N ILE A 414 -9.14 -9.71 15.05
CA ILE A 414 -10.35 -9.39 15.81
C ILE A 414 -11.54 -9.66 14.89
N PRO A 415 -12.39 -10.65 15.19
CA PRO A 415 -13.63 -10.83 14.46
C PRO A 415 -14.62 -9.72 14.84
N PHE A 416 -15.22 -9.13 13.82
CA PHE A 416 -16.37 -8.24 13.94
C PHE A 416 -17.49 -8.93 14.73
N LEU A 417 -17.94 -8.30 15.81
CA LEU A 417 -19.19 -8.62 16.50
C LEU A 417 -20.01 -7.34 16.66
N THR A 418 -21.24 -7.43 16.19
CA THR A 418 -22.28 -6.40 16.08
C THR A 418 -22.87 -5.91 17.40
#